data_AF-A0A1G2U0T7-F1
#
_entry.id   AF-A0A1G2U0T7-F1
#
_cell.length_a   1.000
_cell.length_b   1.000
_cell.length_c   1.000
_cell.angle_alpha   90.00
_cell.angle_beta   90.00
_cell.angle_gamma   90.00
#
_symmetry.space_group_name_H-M   'P 1'
#
loop_
_entity.id
_entity.type
_entity.pdbx_description
1 polymer ?
#
loop_
_entity_poly.entity_id
_entity_poly.type
_entity_poly.pdbx_seq_one_letter_code
_entity_poly.pdbx_strand_id
1 'polypeptide(L)'
;MQSMQSEPNKKSAGPLIAVIIILALIIIGGLYFLKERSSQEVYIPTTTSDSITDSLNEQSDSDDLNSIEADLNATNLDNLDQGAAAIEAELQ
;
A
#
# COMPACT_ATOMS: atom_id res chain seq x y z
N MET A 1 79.15 -12.34 -7.21
CA MET A 1 77.95 -13.19 -7.11
C MET A 1 77.04 -12.58 -6.04
N GLN A 2 75.84 -12.12 -6.41
CA GLN A 2 74.72 -12.01 -5.47
C GLN A 2 73.44 -12.02 -6.31
N SER A 3 72.75 -13.16 -6.31
CA SER A 3 71.42 -13.29 -6.90
C SER A 3 70.41 -12.54 -6.03
N MET A 4 69.81 -11.49 -6.58
CA MET A 4 68.68 -10.80 -5.96
C MET A 4 67.47 -11.73 -6.05
N GLN A 5 67.12 -12.41 -4.96
CA GLN A 5 65.88 -13.16 -4.87
C GLN A 5 64.74 -12.18 -4.59
N SER A 6 63.75 -12.13 -5.49
CA SER A 6 62.50 -11.41 -5.28
C SER A 6 61.56 -12.29 -4.44
N GLU A 7 61.26 -11.85 -3.23
CA GLU A 7 60.27 -12.50 -2.35
C GLU A 7 58.86 -12.45 -2.96
N PRO A 8 58.06 -13.54 -2.88
CA PRO A 8 56.71 -13.59 -3.42
C PRO A 8 55.73 -12.79 -2.56
N ASN A 9 55.05 -11.81 -3.16
CA ASN A 9 54.01 -11.02 -2.52
C ASN A 9 52.81 -11.90 -2.11
N LYS A 10 52.70 -12.22 -0.82
CA LYS A 10 51.57 -12.99 -0.25
C LYS A 10 50.32 -12.11 -0.19
N LYS A 11 49.34 -12.36 -1.06
CA LYS A 11 48.05 -11.66 -1.04
C LYS A 11 47.26 -12.07 0.21
N SER A 12 46.83 -11.10 1.01
CA SER A 12 46.00 -11.36 2.20
C SER A 12 44.53 -11.53 1.79
N ALA A 13 43.94 -12.68 2.15
CA ALA A 13 42.55 -13.00 1.85
C ALA A 13 41.53 -12.33 2.81
N GLY A 14 42.00 -11.71 3.90
CA GLY A 14 41.14 -11.13 4.93
C GLY A 14 40.11 -10.12 4.40
N PRO A 15 40.52 -9.12 3.60
CA PRO A 15 39.58 -8.18 2.98
C PRO A 15 38.56 -8.85 2.06
N LEU A 16 38.98 -9.88 1.30
CA LEU A 16 38.09 -10.61 0.40
C LEU A 16 37.01 -11.36 1.19
N ILE A 17 37.39 -12.01 2.29
CA ILE A 17 36.47 -12.75 3.16
C ILE A 17 35.47 -11.79 3.83
N ALA A 18 35.92 -10.62 4.28
CA ALA A 18 35.04 -9.60 4.86
C ALA A 18 33.98 -9.12 3.86
N VAL A 19 34.37 -8.87 2.60
CA VAL A 19 33.43 -8.47 1.54
C VAL A 19 32.37 -9.55 1.29
N ILE A 20 32.79 -10.82 1.25
CA ILE A 20 31.86 -11.95 1.05
C ILE A 20 30.82 -12.02 2.17
N ILE A 21 31.23 -11.85 3.43
CA ILE A 21 30.31 -11.89 4.58
C ILE A 21 29.30 -10.74 4.51
N ILE A 22 29.75 -9.52 4.18
CA ILE A 22 28.87 -8.36 4.03
C ILE A 22 27.83 -8.60 2.92
N LEU A 23 28.25 -9.13 1.77
CA LEU A 23 27.33 -9.46 0.67
C LEU A 23 26.31 -10.52 1.08
N ALA A 24 26.72 -11.56 1.81
CA ALA A 24 25.81 -12.60 2.29
C ALA A 24 24.74 -12.01 3.22
N LEU A 25 25.11 -11.11 4.14
CA LEU A 25 24.17 -10.45 5.03
C LEU A 25 23.17 -9.55 4.29
N ILE A 26 23.62 -8.81 3.27
CA ILE A 26 22.75 -7.96 2.45
C ILE A 26 21.74 -8.81 1.68
N ILE A 27 22.17 -9.93 1.09
CA ILE A 27 21.28 -10.83 0.34
C ILE A 27 20.23 -11.43 1.28
N ILE A 28 20.64 -11.93 2.45
CA ILE A 28 19.72 -12.52 3.43
C ILE A 28 18.73 -11.47 3.94
N GLY A 29 19.21 -10.28 4.32
CA GLY A 29 18.36 -9.18 4.78
C GLY A 29 17.39 -8.70 3.70
N GLY A 30 17.85 -8.58 2.46
CA GLY A 30 17.02 -8.20 1.31
C GLY A 30 15.92 -9.21 1.02
N LEU A 31 16.26 -10.51 1.00
CA LEU A 31 15.28 -11.58 0.79
C LEU A 31 14.27 -11.69 1.94
N TYR A 32 14.71 -11.48 3.19
CA TYR A 32 13.83 -11.45 4.36
C TYR A 32 12.80 -10.32 4.26
N PHE A 33 13.25 -9.10 3.95
CA PHE A 33 12.39 -7.93 3.83
C PHE A 33 11.41 -8.03 2.63
N LEU A 34 11.86 -8.60 1.51
CA LEU A 34 11.02 -8.79 0.32
C LEU A 34 9.89 -9.80 0.58
N LYS A 35 10.16 -10.88 1.33
CA LYS A 35 9.16 -11.89 1.69
C LYS A 35 8.07 -11.34 2.61
N GLU A 36 8.43 -10.44 3.54
CA GLU A 36 7.46 -9.83 4.46
C GLU A 36 6.43 -8.97 3.73
N ARG A 37 6.86 -8.25 2.68
CA ARG A 37 5.98 -7.39 1.87
C ARG A 37 4.96 -8.18 1.05
N SER A 38 5.27 -9.39 0.62
CA SER A 38 4.37 -10.20 -0.23
C SER A 38 3.19 -10.83 0.52
N SER A 39 3.25 -10.89 1.85
CA SER A 39 2.20 -11.49 2.68
C SER A 39 1.23 -10.47 3.27
N GLN A 40 1.39 -9.19 2.93
CA GLN A 40 0.47 -8.16 3.38
C GLN A 40 -0.80 -8.25 2.51
N GLU A 41 -1.83 -8.91 3.02
CA GLU A 41 -3.16 -8.83 2.43
C GLU A 41 -3.55 -7.36 2.36
N VAL A 42 -3.74 -6.87 1.14
CA VAL A 42 -4.34 -5.57 0.91
C VAL A 42 -5.78 -5.69 1.39
N TYR A 43 -6.10 -5.03 2.50
CA TYR A 43 -7.49 -4.81 2.86
C TYR A 43 -8.13 -4.01 1.73
N ILE A 44 -8.90 -4.70 0.90
CA ILE A 44 -9.80 -4.06 -0.05
C ILE A 44 -11.10 -3.88 0.70
N PRO A 45 -11.47 -2.64 1.09
CA PRO A 45 -12.79 -2.41 1.63
C PRO A 45 -13.81 -2.83 0.57
N THR A 46 -14.63 -3.82 0.91
CA THR A 46 -15.82 -4.13 0.12
C THR A 46 -16.72 -2.92 0.23
N THR A 47 -16.79 -2.09 -0.82
CA THR A 47 -17.76 -1.01 -0.90
C THR A 47 -19.11 -1.65 -1.23
N THR A 48 -19.72 -2.30 -0.24
CA THR A 48 -21.15 -2.59 -0.32
C THR A 48 -21.83 -1.25 -0.12
N SER A 49 -22.08 -0.55 -1.22
CA SER A 49 -22.88 0.67 -1.17
C SER A 49 -24.29 0.27 -0.78
N ASP A 50 -24.83 0.90 0.27
CA ASP A 50 -26.23 0.75 0.62
C ASP A 50 -27.08 1.63 -0.29
N SER A 51 -28.28 1.15 -0.58
CA SER A 51 -29.33 1.82 -1.35
C SER A 51 -29.58 3.27 -0.92
N ILE A 52 -29.45 3.59 0.38
CA ILE A 52 -29.60 4.97 0.87
C ILE A 52 -28.41 5.82 0.45
N THR A 53 -27.19 5.29 0.55
CA THR A 53 -25.98 5.98 0.07
C THR A 53 -26.01 6.19 -1.44
N ASP A 54 -26.47 5.20 -2.20
CA ASP A 54 -26.60 5.32 -3.66
C ASP A 54 -27.62 6.41 -4.05
N SER A 55 -28.77 6.45 -3.38
CA SER A 55 -29.79 7.48 -3.62
C SER A 55 -29.32 8.89 -3.27
N LEU A 56 -28.44 9.05 -2.26
CA LEU A 56 -27.89 10.36 -1.89
C LEU A 56 -26.76 10.82 -2.82
N ASN A 57 -26.09 9.88 -3.50
CA ASN A 57 -25.04 10.20 -4.46
C ASN A 57 -25.56 10.49 -5.87
N GLU A 58 -26.86 10.24 -6.12
CA GLU A 58 -27.48 10.51 -7.41
C GLU A 58 -27.59 12.03 -7.64
N GLN A 59 -26.76 12.53 -8.56
CA GLN A 59 -26.73 13.92 -9.02
C GLN A 59 -26.42 13.92 -10.51
N SER A 60 -26.72 15.03 -11.20
CA SER A 60 -26.35 15.18 -12.59
C SER A 60 -24.86 15.55 -12.76
N ASP A 61 -24.29 15.24 -13.92
CA ASP A 61 -22.91 15.64 -14.27
C ASP A 61 -22.79 17.12 -14.75
N SER A 62 -23.86 17.90 -14.59
CA SER A 62 -23.99 19.24 -15.17
C SER A 62 -23.74 20.33 -14.14
N ASP A 63 -22.87 21.28 -14.49
CA ASP A 63 -22.59 22.46 -13.67
C ASP A 63 -23.53 23.65 -13.96
N ASP A 64 -24.55 23.47 -14.82
CA ASP A 64 -25.53 24.52 -15.14
C ASP A 64 -26.48 24.78 -13.96
N LEU A 65 -26.83 26.04 -13.72
CA LEU A 65 -27.66 26.45 -12.58
C LEU A 65 -28.98 25.68 -12.46
N ASN A 66 -29.66 25.46 -13.59
CA ASN A 66 -30.93 24.73 -13.62
C ASN A 66 -30.76 23.25 -13.20
N SER A 67 -29.62 22.64 -13.54
CA SER A 67 -29.29 21.27 -13.15
C SER A 67 -29.01 21.18 -11.65
N ILE A 68 -28.25 22.13 -11.11
CA ILE A 68 -27.99 22.21 -9.66
C ILE A 68 -29.31 22.39 -8.89
N GLU A 69 -30.19 23.28 -9.34
CA GLU A 69 -31.51 23.46 -8.71
C GLU A 69 -32.36 22.18 -8.79
N ALA A 70 -32.31 21.46 -9.92
CA ALA A 70 -33.02 20.19 -10.06
C ALA A 70 -32.47 19.11 -9.10
N ASP A 71 -31.15 18.97 -9.02
CA ASP A 71 -30.47 17.98 -8.15
C ASP A 71 -30.74 18.26 -6.67
N LEU A 72 -30.72 19.54 -6.26
CA LEU A 72 -31.08 19.95 -4.89
C LEU A 72 -32.55 19.64 -4.57
N ASN A 73 -33.46 19.84 -5.52
CA ASN A 73 -34.88 19.50 -5.34
C ASN A 73 -35.13 17.99 -5.35
N ALA A 74 -34.31 17.22 -6.06
CA ALA A 74 -34.38 15.77 -6.09
C ALA A 74 -33.74 15.10 -4.86
N THR A 75 -32.88 15.83 -4.13
CA THR A 75 -32.22 15.34 -2.92
C THR A 75 -33.25 14.91 -1.87
N ASN A 76 -33.36 13.61 -1.61
CA ASN A 76 -34.30 13.05 -0.64
C ASN A 76 -33.58 12.56 0.63
N LEU A 77 -33.91 13.18 1.77
CA LEU A 77 -33.34 12.85 3.08
C LEU A 77 -34.28 12.04 4.00
N ASP A 78 -35.47 11.65 3.52
CA ASP A 78 -36.51 10.99 4.33
C ASP A 78 -36.04 9.66 4.95
N ASN A 79 -35.10 9.00 4.29
CA ASN A 79 -34.56 7.71 4.73
C ASN A 79 -33.21 7.82 5.46
N LEU A 80 -32.66 9.02 5.67
CA LEU A 80 -31.35 9.20 6.29
C LEU A 80 -31.27 8.57 7.70
N ASP A 81 -32.34 8.71 8.49
CA ASP A 81 -32.43 8.11 9.82
C ASP A 81 -32.40 6.57 9.78
N GLN A 82 -32.96 5.97 8.73
CA GLN A 82 -32.92 4.51 8.54
C GLN A 82 -31.51 4.04 8.22
N GLY A 83 -30.75 4.80 7.43
CA GLY A 83 -29.34 4.53 7.16
C GLY A 83 -28.48 4.60 8.43
N ALA A 84 -28.71 5.62 9.27
CA ALA A 84 -28.02 5.74 10.56
C ALA A 84 -28.35 4.57 11.51
N ALA A 85 -29.61 4.15 11.56
CA ALA A 85 -30.04 3.00 12.35
C ALA A 85 -29.44 1.68 11.84
N ALA A 86 -29.29 1.51 10.52
CA ALA A 86 -28.66 0.33 9.92
C ALA A 86 -27.17 0.23 10.31
N ILE A 87 -26.44 1.35 10.29
CA ILE A 87 -25.04 1.40 10.73
C ILE A 87 -24.91 1.04 12.21
N GLU A 88 -25.78 1.58 13.07
CA GLU A 88 -25.74 1.24 14.50
C GLU A 88 -26.05 -0.24 14.76
N ALA A 89 -26.97 -0.83 14.00
CA ALA A 89 -27.28 -2.25 14.09
C ALA A 89 -26.12 -3.17 13.63
N GLU A 90 -25.32 -2.75 12.65
CA GLU A 90 -24.15 -3.52 12.18
C GLU A 90 -22.97 -3.49 13.18
N LEU A 91 -22.89 -2.46 14.03
CA LEU A 91 -21.79 -2.28 14.99
C LEU A 91 -22.03 -2.92 16.37
N GLN A 92 -23.20 -3.53 16.62
CA GLN A 92 -23.54 -4.24 17.86
C GLN A 92 -23.31 -5.75 17.76
#